data_AF-A0A831KJV1-F1
#
_entry.id   AF-A0A831KJV1-F1
#
_cell.length_a   1.000
_cell.length_b   1.000
_cell.length_c   1.000
_cell.angle_alpha   90.00
_cell.angle_beta   90.00
_cell.angle_gamma   90.00
#
_symmetry.space_group_name_H-M   'P 1'
#
loop_
_entity.id
_entity.type
_entity.pdbx_description
1 polymer ?
#
loop_
_entity_poly.entity_id
_entity_poly.type
_entity_poly.pdbx_seq_one_letter_code
_entity_poly.pdbx_strand_id
1 'polypeptide(L)'
;AIKSLPKKILLLYVHAVQSKIFNDIVSQALEEGLNLKDKGQQSGILAGYKTRFSNGRLGEIEQEVLDMHNIELEDFDIQEIPFLRTKGSFRKAITKIEELEVETEDDEEFPGSKKIILEFTLPSGTYATTFLENFFIFN
;
A
#
# COMPACT_ATOMS: atom_id res chain seq x y z
N ALA A 1 -9.05 -15.74 -24.51
CA ALA A 1 -8.57 -14.33 -24.55
C ALA A 1 -7.58 -14.05 -23.42
N ILE A 2 -7.96 -14.04 -22.14
CA ILE A 2 -7.04 -13.61 -21.05
C ILE A 2 -5.78 -14.48 -20.90
N LYS A 3 -5.87 -15.79 -21.15
CA LYS A 3 -4.74 -16.74 -21.06
C LYS A 3 -3.65 -16.54 -22.13
N SER A 4 -3.87 -15.68 -23.14
CA SER A 4 -2.84 -15.36 -24.14
C SER A 4 -1.87 -14.27 -23.67
N LEU A 5 -2.18 -13.57 -22.57
CA LEU A 5 -1.28 -12.57 -22.00
C LEU A 5 -0.09 -13.24 -21.30
N PRO A 6 1.08 -12.57 -21.25
CA PRO A 6 2.22 -13.07 -20.50
C PRO A 6 1.89 -13.26 -19.01
N LYS A 7 2.42 -14.33 -18.42
CA LYS A 7 2.23 -14.69 -17.01
C LYS A 7 2.41 -13.51 -16.04
N LYS A 8 3.45 -12.68 -16.26
CA LYS A 8 3.77 -11.53 -15.42
C LYS A 8 2.69 -10.45 -15.44
N ILE A 9 2.07 -10.22 -16.59
CA ILE A 9 0.98 -9.23 -16.73
C ILE A 9 -0.29 -9.72 -16.04
N LEU A 10 -0.61 -11.00 -16.16
CA LEU A 10 -1.75 -11.58 -15.45
C LEU A 10 -1.58 -11.50 -13.93
N LEU A 11 -0.37 -11.78 -13.44
CA LEU A 11 -0.05 -11.67 -12.03
C LEU A 11 -0.11 -10.21 -11.53
N LEU A 12 0.30 -9.25 -12.38
CA LEU A 12 0.21 -7.83 -12.07
C LEU A 12 -1.23 -7.39 -11.78
N TYR A 13 -2.22 -7.88 -12.51
CA TYR A 13 -3.63 -7.55 -12.24
C TYR A 13 -4.09 -7.99 -10.85
N VAL A 14 -3.75 -9.23 -10.45
CA VAL A 14 -4.09 -9.73 -9.10
C VAL A 14 -3.40 -8.88 -8.04
N HIS A 15 -2.11 -8.56 -8.21
CA HIS A 15 -1.37 -7.72 -7.28
C HIS A 15 -1.87 -6.27 -7.22
N ALA A 16 -2.37 -5.74 -8.34
CA ALA A 16 -2.99 -4.41 -8.37
C ALA A 16 -4.28 -4.38 -7.55
N VAL A 17 -5.13 -5.40 -7.66
CA VAL A 17 -6.34 -5.55 -6.83
C VAL A 17 -5.96 -5.66 -5.34
N GLN A 18 -4.98 -6.49 -5.00
CA GLN A 18 -4.49 -6.59 -3.61
C GLN A 18 -3.96 -5.26 -3.08
N SER A 19 -3.27 -4.50 -3.93
CA SER A 19 -2.72 -3.18 -3.55
C SER A 19 -3.82 -2.15 -3.34
N LYS A 20 -4.87 -2.17 -4.18
CA LYS A 20 -6.02 -1.28 -4.03
C LYS A 20 -6.77 -1.56 -2.73
N ILE A 21 -7.10 -2.81 -2.45
CA ILE A 21 -7.75 -3.24 -1.20
C ILE A 21 -6.90 -2.82 0.00
N PHE A 22 -5.60 -3.11 -0.01
CA PHE A 22 -4.69 -2.70 1.07
C PHE A 22 -4.69 -1.19 1.30
N ASN A 23 -4.60 -0.39 0.23
CA ASN A 23 -4.60 1.07 0.35
C ASN A 23 -5.92 1.59 0.95
N ASP A 24 -7.06 1.03 0.51
CA ASP A 24 -8.37 1.45 1.02
C ASP A 24 -8.56 1.07 2.50
N ILE A 25 -8.06 -0.09 2.93
CA ILE A 25 -8.02 -0.48 4.35
C ILE A 25 -7.21 0.54 5.17
N VAL A 26 -6.02 0.90 4.69
CA VAL A 26 -5.16 1.87 5.39
C VAL A 26 -5.82 3.25 5.45
N SER A 27 -6.42 3.71 4.36
CA SER A 27 -7.15 4.98 4.29
C SER A 27 -8.32 4.99 5.27
N GLN A 28 -9.20 3.98 5.23
CA GLN A 28 -10.36 3.91 6.12
C GLN A 28 -9.93 3.80 7.60
N ALA A 29 -8.90 3.01 7.91
CA ALA A 29 -8.35 2.94 9.26
C ALA A 29 -7.88 4.30 9.78
N LEU A 30 -7.19 5.08 8.94
CA LEU A 30 -6.75 6.43 9.31
C LEU A 30 -7.93 7.40 9.48
N GLU A 31 -8.93 7.34 8.60
CA GLU A 31 -10.15 8.16 8.68
C GLU A 31 -10.96 7.88 9.95
N GLU A 32 -11.01 6.61 10.38
CA GLU A 32 -11.65 6.20 11.64
C GLU A 32 -10.78 6.45 12.89
N GLY A 33 -9.58 7.00 12.72
CA GLY A 33 -8.70 7.39 13.81
C GLY A 33 -7.89 6.25 14.43
N LEU A 34 -7.72 5.12 13.74
CA LEU A 34 -6.81 4.07 14.19
C LEU A 34 -5.36 4.57 14.14
N ASN A 35 -4.61 4.23 15.18
CA ASN A 35 -3.20 4.57 15.25
C ASN A 35 -2.36 3.42 14.71
N LEU A 36 -1.90 3.55 13.46
CA LEU A 36 -1.07 2.54 12.80
C LEU A 36 0.30 2.31 13.48
N LYS A 37 0.67 3.09 14.51
CA LYS A 37 1.85 2.80 15.35
C LYS A 37 1.56 1.74 16.42
N ASP A 38 0.30 1.51 16.75
CA ASP A 38 -0.12 0.60 17.81
C ASP A 38 0.14 -0.86 17.42
N LYS A 39 0.53 -1.66 18.41
CA LYS A 39 0.86 -3.08 18.20
C LYS A 39 -0.37 -3.82 17.67
N GLY A 40 -0.23 -4.43 16.50
CA GLY A 40 -1.32 -5.14 15.81
C GLY A 40 -2.05 -4.32 14.75
N GLN A 41 -1.74 -3.02 14.61
CA GLN A 41 -2.30 -2.15 13.56
C GLN A 41 -1.25 -1.65 12.56
N GLN A 42 0.02 -2.05 12.74
CA GLN A 42 1.16 -1.61 11.91
C GLN A 42 1.20 -2.22 10.51
N SER A 43 0.31 -3.17 10.23
CA SER A 43 0.27 -3.90 8.97
C SER A 43 -1.17 -4.22 8.61
N GLY A 44 -1.47 -4.21 7.32
CA GLY A 44 -2.75 -4.62 6.77
C GLY A 44 -2.59 -5.85 5.88
N ILE A 45 -3.72 -6.46 5.52
CA ILE A 45 -3.73 -7.63 4.66
C ILE A 45 -3.39 -7.26 3.20
N LEU A 46 -2.63 -8.14 2.55
CA LEU A 46 -2.72 -8.34 1.10
C LEU A 46 -3.65 -9.53 0.91
N ALA A 47 -4.89 -9.24 0.53
CA ALA A 47 -5.97 -10.23 0.49
C ALA A 47 -5.62 -11.46 -0.36
N GLY A 48 -6.10 -12.62 0.08
CA GLY A 48 -5.84 -13.90 -0.57
C GLY A 48 -6.61 -15.02 0.11
N TYR A 49 -6.71 -16.17 -0.56
CA TYR A 49 -7.63 -17.24 -0.17
C TYR A 49 -7.28 -17.96 1.15
N LYS A 50 -6.15 -17.61 1.78
CA LYS A 50 -5.75 -18.08 3.11
C LYS A 50 -5.47 -16.93 4.08
N THR A 51 -5.86 -15.71 3.71
CA THR A 51 -5.73 -14.54 4.58
C THR A 51 -6.56 -14.74 5.84
N ARG A 52 -6.02 -14.29 6.97
CA ARG A 52 -6.74 -14.15 8.22
C ARG A 52 -6.84 -12.68 8.54
N PHE A 53 -8.03 -12.22 8.91
CA PHE A 53 -8.23 -10.85 9.32
C PHE A 53 -7.48 -10.54 10.61
N SER A 54 -7.13 -9.27 10.75
CA SER A 54 -6.62 -8.67 11.97
C SER A 54 -7.67 -8.74 13.09
N ASN A 55 -7.23 -8.54 14.34
CA ASN A 55 -8.15 -8.53 15.48
C ASN A 55 -8.73 -7.12 15.71
N GLY A 56 -9.92 -7.07 16.31
CA GLY A 56 -10.57 -5.81 16.69
C GLY A 56 -11.01 -4.98 15.48
N ARG A 57 -11.07 -3.65 15.65
CA ARG A 57 -11.63 -2.74 14.63
C ARG A 57 -10.92 -2.83 13.28
N LEU A 58 -9.60 -3.07 13.26
CA LEU A 58 -8.88 -3.21 11.99
C LEU A 58 -9.38 -4.41 11.18
N GLY A 59 -9.71 -5.54 11.83
CA GLY A 59 -10.29 -6.69 11.14
C GLY A 59 -11.69 -6.43 10.59
N GLU A 60 -12.48 -5.62 11.31
CA GLU A 60 -13.80 -5.18 10.83
C GLU A 60 -13.67 -4.31 9.57
N ILE A 61 -12.72 -3.36 9.57
CA ILE A 61 -12.41 -2.53 8.40
C ILE A 61 -11.92 -3.38 7.23
N GLU A 62 -11.07 -4.39 7.47
CA GLU A 62 -10.61 -5.30 6.43
C GLU A 62 -11.77 -6.03 5.74
N GLN A 63 -12.78 -6.46 6.51
CA GLN A 63 -13.99 -7.06 5.95
C GLN A 63 -14.87 -6.03 5.23
N GLU A 64 -15.10 -4.86 5.83
CA GLU A 64 -15.91 -3.78 5.24
C GLU A 64 -15.36 -3.32 3.87
N VAL A 65 -14.04 -3.22 3.73
CA VAL A 65 -13.41 -2.85 2.46
C VAL A 65 -13.57 -3.97 1.41
N LEU A 66 -13.44 -5.24 1.80
CA LEU A 66 -13.70 -6.36 0.88
C LEU A 66 -15.16 -6.35 0.39
N ASP A 67 -16.11 -6.14 1.30
CA ASP A 67 -17.53 -6.04 1.00
C ASP A 67 -17.82 -4.85 0.06
N MET A 68 -17.17 -3.70 0.28
CA MET A 68 -17.28 -2.51 -0.56
C MET A 68 -16.86 -2.77 -2.01
N HIS A 69 -15.82 -3.60 -2.20
CA HIS A 69 -15.36 -4.02 -3.53
C HIS A 69 -16.13 -5.22 -4.08
N ASN A 70 -17.05 -5.80 -3.31
CA ASN A 70 -17.77 -7.05 -3.62
C ASN A 70 -16.79 -8.18 -3.99
N ILE A 71 -15.79 -8.39 -3.13
CA ILE A 71 -14.74 -9.41 -3.27
C ILE A 71 -14.72 -10.30 -2.02
N GLU A 72 -14.71 -11.61 -2.24
CA GLU A 72 -14.49 -12.62 -1.21
C GLU A 72 -13.02 -13.08 -1.20
N LEU A 73 -12.52 -13.65 -0.09
CA LEU A 73 -11.15 -14.17 -0.06
C LEU A 73 -10.95 -15.34 -1.05
N GLU A 74 -12.02 -16.12 -1.27
CA GLU A 74 -12.11 -17.22 -2.20
C GLU A 74 -11.89 -16.79 -3.66
N ASP A 75 -12.19 -15.53 -4.02
CA ASP A 75 -11.94 -14.99 -5.37
C ASP A 75 -10.45 -14.99 -5.75
N PHE A 76 -9.57 -15.01 -4.75
CA PHE A 76 -8.13 -15.16 -4.95
C PHE A 76 -7.68 -16.61 -5.16
N ASP A 77 -8.59 -17.59 -5.12
CA ASP A 77 -8.33 -19.02 -5.38
C ASP A 77 -8.69 -19.45 -6.81
N ILE A 78 -8.15 -18.77 -7.83
CA ILE A 78 -8.44 -19.03 -9.26
C ILE A 78 -7.90 -20.40 -9.70
N GLN A 79 -8.69 -21.47 -9.52
CA GLN A 79 -8.28 -22.85 -9.74
C GLN A 79 -7.95 -23.16 -11.21
N GLU A 80 -8.62 -22.48 -12.14
CA GLU A 80 -8.43 -22.63 -13.59
C GLU A 80 -7.11 -22.06 -14.07
N ILE A 81 -6.46 -21.21 -13.27
CA ILE A 81 -5.16 -20.61 -13.53
C ILE A 81 -4.29 -20.70 -12.26
N PRO A 82 -3.70 -21.88 -11.98
CA PRO A 82 -3.06 -22.17 -10.70
C PRO A 82 -1.95 -21.18 -10.27
N PHE A 83 -1.29 -20.50 -11.22
CA PHE A 83 -0.25 -19.53 -10.90
C PHE A 83 -0.79 -18.16 -10.45
N LEU A 84 -2.09 -17.90 -10.60
CA LEU A 84 -2.76 -16.69 -10.09
C LEU A 84 -3.34 -16.89 -8.69
N ARG A 85 -3.40 -18.14 -8.21
CA ARG A 85 -3.85 -18.45 -6.86
C ARG A 85 -2.95 -17.76 -5.85
N THR A 86 -3.52 -16.89 -5.03
CA THR A 86 -2.75 -16.05 -4.11
C THR A 86 -3.19 -16.29 -2.68
N LYS A 87 -2.29 -16.86 -1.86
CA LYS A 87 -2.57 -17.20 -0.46
C LYS A 87 -2.83 -15.99 0.44
N GLY A 88 -2.42 -14.81 -0.02
CA GLY A 88 -2.40 -13.60 0.76
C GLY A 88 -1.10 -13.45 1.56
N SER A 89 -0.90 -12.26 2.09
CA SER A 89 0.25 -11.88 2.91
C SER A 89 -0.13 -10.69 3.79
N PHE A 90 0.84 -10.12 4.50
CA PHE A 90 0.69 -8.84 5.19
C PHE A 90 1.69 -7.83 4.63
N ARG A 91 1.30 -6.56 4.63
CA ARG A 91 2.15 -5.44 4.24
C ARG A 91 2.15 -4.41 5.36
N LYS A 92 3.33 -3.86 5.66
CA LYS A 92 3.46 -2.77 6.62
C LYS A 92 2.70 -1.54 6.11
N ALA A 93 1.82 -1.00 6.95
CA ALA A 93 1.07 0.22 6.67
C ALA A 93 1.86 1.48 7.03
N ILE A 94 2.77 1.35 8.00
CA ILE A 94 3.70 2.41 8.39
C ILE A 94 5.14 1.93 8.23
N THR A 95 5.99 2.81 7.74
CA THR A 95 7.44 2.61 7.73
C THR A 95 8.14 3.81 8.34
N LYS A 96 9.31 3.55 8.92
CA LYS A 96 10.22 4.60 9.35
C LYS A 96 11.03 5.06 8.14
N ILE A 97 11.28 6.36 8.10
CA ILE A 97 12.24 6.98 7.19
C ILE A 97 13.55 7.11 7.96
N GLU A 98 14.63 6.62 7.37
CA GLU A 98 15.96 6.63 7.98
C GLU A 98 16.81 7.69 7.30
N GLU A 99 17.74 8.28 8.06
CA GLU A 99 18.77 9.18 7.51
C GLU A 99 18.20 10.37 6.70
N LEU A 100 17.12 10.98 7.20
CA LEU A 100 16.52 12.14 6.54
C LEU A 100 17.40 13.38 6.70
N GLU A 101 17.92 13.88 5.59
CA GLU A 101 18.64 15.15 5.47
C GLU A 101 17.89 16.09 4.53
N VAL A 102 17.84 17.38 4.90
CA VAL A 102 17.08 18.42 4.19
C VAL A 102 17.96 19.64 4.03
N GLU A 103 18.22 20.01 2.78
CA GLU A 103 19.01 21.19 2.43
C GLU A 103 18.21 22.10 1.50
N THR A 104 18.47 23.40 1.57
CA THR A 104 17.85 24.40 0.69
C THR A 104 18.91 25.26 0.04
N GLU A 105 18.79 25.43 -1.26
CA GLU A 105 19.73 26.21 -2.07
C GLU A 105 18.94 27.14 -3.01
N ASP A 106 19.62 28.14 -3.58
CA ASP A 106 19.03 28.93 -4.66
C ASP A 106 18.84 28.04 -5.90
N ASP A 107 17.73 28.23 -6.60
CA ASP A 107 17.41 27.46 -7.80
C ASP A 107 18.12 28.05 -9.02
N GLU A 108 19.04 27.29 -9.61
CA GLU A 108 19.81 27.72 -10.78
C GLU A 108 18.98 27.75 -12.07
N GLU A 109 17.92 26.95 -12.15
CA GLU A 109 17.00 26.89 -13.30
C GLU A 109 15.90 27.96 -13.21
N PHE A 110 15.51 28.33 -11.99
CA PHE A 110 14.47 29.34 -11.72
C PHE A 110 14.98 30.50 -10.86
N PRO A 111 15.60 31.53 -11.46
CA PRO A 111 16.16 32.66 -10.74
C PRO A 111 15.14 33.35 -9.82
N GLY A 112 15.53 33.56 -8.56
CA GLY A 112 14.67 34.14 -7.52
C GLY A 112 13.81 33.13 -6.77
N SER A 113 13.94 31.84 -7.09
CA SER A 113 13.31 30.72 -6.39
C SER A 113 14.35 29.91 -5.60
N LYS A 114 13.88 29.03 -4.71
CA LYS A 114 14.72 28.08 -3.97
C LYS A 114 14.39 26.65 -4.38
N LYS A 115 15.40 25.78 -4.36
CA LYS A 115 15.25 24.33 -4.47
C LYS A 115 15.44 23.67 -3.09
N ILE A 116 14.88 22.47 -2.93
CA ILE A 116 15.03 21.63 -1.74
C ILE A 116 15.68 20.32 -2.17
N ILE A 117 16.77 19.95 -1.49
CA ILE A 117 17.46 18.68 -1.67
C ILE A 117 17.08 17.80 -0.48
N LEU A 118 16.55 16.60 -0.78
CA LEU A 118 16.14 15.61 0.20
C LEU A 118 16.96 14.33 0.01
N GLU A 119 17.65 13.89 1.06
CA GLU A 119 18.30 12.59 1.12
C GLU A 119 17.64 11.76 2.23
N PHE A 120 17.32 10.51 1.94
CA PHE A 120 16.66 9.61 2.89
C PHE A 120 16.70 8.15 2.43
N THR A 121 16.63 7.23 3.38
CA THR A 121 16.59 5.78 3.15
C THR A 121 15.18 5.23 3.42
N LEU A 122 14.66 4.43 2.48
CA LEU A 122 13.38 3.71 2.59
C LEU A 122 13.58 2.19 2.47
N PRO A 123 12.82 1.37 3.22
CA PRO A 123 12.79 -0.06 2.99
C PRO A 123 12.24 -0.42 1.62
N SER A 124 12.67 -1.57 1.09
CA SER A 124 12.17 -2.10 -0.18
C SER A 124 10.64 -2.27 -0.17
N GLY A 125 10.01 -1.94 -1.31
CA GLY A 125 8.55 -1.98 -1.45
C GLY A 125 7.80 -0.75 -0.91
N THR A 126 8.53 0.30 -0.51
CA THR A 126 8.00 1.64 -0.20
C THR A 126 8.23 2.57 -1.40
N TYR A 127 7.30 3.50 -1.63
CA TYR A 127 7.42 4.50 -2.69
C TYR A 127 7.90 5.84 -2.12
N ALA A 128 8.93 6.42 -2.72
CA ALA A 128 9.41 7.75 -2.34
C ALA A 128 8.32 8.83 -2.51
N THR A 129 7.46 8.67 -3.53
CA THR A 129 6.33 9.60 -3.78
C THR A 129 5.40 9.70 -2.57
N THR A 130 5.10 8.58 -1.90
CA THR A 130 4.26 8.58 -0.70
C THR A 130 4.87 9.39 0.43
N PHE A 131 6.20 9.35 0.59
CA PHE A 131 6.86 10.22 1.56
C PHE A 131 6.72 11.69 1.16
N LEU A 132 7.02 12.03 -0.09
CA LEU A 132 6.97 13.41 -0.58
C LEU A 132 5.57 14.02 -0.45
N GLU A 133 4.52 13.25 -0.73
CA GLU A 133 3.10 13.65 -0.55
C GLU A 133 2.77 14.02 0.90
N ASN A 134 3.42 13.38 1.87
CA ASN A 134 3.20 13.65 3.30
C ASN A 134 4.19 14.70 3.85
N PHE A 135 5.33 14.90 3.20
CA PHE A 135 6.35 15.85 3.63
C PHE A 135 6.02 17.28 3.20
N PHE A 136 5.47 17.44 1.99
CA PHE A 136 5.09 18.75 1.46
C PHE A 136 3.61 19.04 1.69
N ILE A 137 3.32 20.25 2.17
CA ILE A 137 1.97 20.81 2.11
C ILE A 137 1.95 21.76 0.92
N PHE A 138 1.32 21.34 -0.17
CA PHE A 138 1.06 22.21 -1.31
C PHE A 138 -0.18 23.05 -0.97
N ASN A 139 0.05 24.32 -0.63
CA ASN A 139 -1.02 25.32 -0.43
C ASN A 139 -1.39 25.98 -1.77
#